data_AF-A0A942LD79-F1
#
_entry.id   AF-A0A942LD79-F1
#
_cell.length_a   1.000
_cell.length_b   1.000
_cell.length_c   1.000
_cell.angle_alpha   90.00
_cell.angle_beta   90.00
_cell.angle_gamma   90.00
#
_symmetry.space_group_name_H-M   'P 1'
#
loop_
_entity.id
_entity.type
_entity.pdbx_description
1 polymer ?
#
loop_
_entity_poly.entity_id
_entity_poly.type
_entity_poly.pdbx_seq_one_letter_code
_entity_poly.pdbx_strand_id
1 'polypeptide(L)' 'KNELKVAVLDGFLYITDLQVAGKKRMDIKSFLNGYQIESTAIFV' A
#
# COMPACT_ATOMS: atom_id res chain seq x y z
N LYS A 1 3.11 -10.58 3.14
CA LYS A 1 3.34 -9.68 1.98
C LYS A 1 4.22 -8.54 2.48
N ASN A 2 5.35 -8.27 1.83
CA ASN A 2 6.30 -7.27 2.33
C ASN A 2 6.32 -5.98 1.50
N GLU A 3 5.65 -5.97 0.36
CA GLU A 3 5.70 -4.90 -0.61
C GLU A 3 4.31 -4.63 -1.17
N LEU A 4 4.01 -3.36 -1.44
CA LEU A 4 2.82 -2.93 -2.15
C LEU A 4 3.25 -2.13 -3.36
N LYS A 5 2.88 -2.62 -4.55
CA LYS A 5 3.09 -1.94 -5.81
C LYS A 5 1.76 -1.65 -6.48
N VAL A 6 1.63 -0.44 -7.03
CA VAL A 6 0.46 -0.01 -7.78
C VAL A 6 0.89 0.14 -9.24
N ALA A 7 0.20 -0.55 -10.15
CA ALA A 7 0.42 -0.38 -11.57
C ALA A 7 -0.02 1.02 -11.98
N VAL A 8 0.85 1.74 -12.69
CA VAL A 8 0.59 3.08 -13.23
C VAL A 8 0.77 3.05 -14.75
N LEU A 9 0.49 4.18 -15.43
CA LEU A 9 0.59 4.28 -16.88
C LEU A 9 1.95 3.80 -17.43
N ASP A 10 3.03 4.11 -16.70
CA ASP A 10 4.41 3.77 -17.09
C ASP A 10 5.13 3.02 -15.96
N GLY A 11 4.67 1.79 -15.68
CA GLY A 11 5.34 0.88 -14.75
C GLY A 11 4.62 0.73 -13.41
N PHE A 12 5.39 0.79 -12.31
CA PHE A 12 4.88 0.52 -10.97
C PHE A 12 5.33 1.57 -9.96
N LEU A 13 4.39 2.07 -9.16
CA LEU A 13 4.65 2.87 -7.97
C LEU A 13 4.82 1.94 -6.77
N TYR A 14 5.98 2.02 -6.10
CA TYR A 14 6.24 1.28 -4.87
C TYR A 14 5.87 2.13 -3.66
N ILE A 15 4.97 1.62 -2.82
CA ILE A 15 4.59 2.26 -1.56
C ILE A 15 5.51 1.74 -0.46
N THR A 16 6.37 2.60 0.09
CA THR A 16 7.29 2.26 1.19
C THR A 16 6.65 2.46 2.56
N ASP A 17 5.89 3.54 2.69
CA ASP A 17 5.19 3.96 3.89
C ASP A 17 3.90 4.70 3.52
N LEU A 18 2.92 4.64 4.41
CA LEU A 18 1.67 5.35 4.24
C LEU A 18 1.11 5.78 5.59
N GLN A 19 0.18 6.73 5.55
CA GLN A 19 -0.55 7.17 6.72
C GLN A 19 -2.03 6.96 6.51
N VAL A 20 -2.61 6.05 7.29
CA VAL A 20 -4.07 5.89 7.36
C VAL A 20 -4.65 7.10 8.10
N ALA A 21 -5.79 7.61 7.64
CA ALA A 21 -6.46 8.74 8.28
C ALA A 21 -6.70 8.47 9.78
N GLY A 22 -6.33 9.43 10.64
CA GLY A 22 -6.42 9.30 12.09
C GLY A 22 -5.37 8.38 12.73
N LYS A 23 -4.39 7.85 11.96
CA LYS A 23 -3.28 7.04 12.49
C LYS A 23 -1.93 7.66 12.17
N LYS A 24 -0.89 7.15 12.86
CA LYS A 24 0.51 7.49 12.55
C LYS A 24 0.93 6.88 11.23
N ARG A 25 1.87 7.53 10.55
CA ARG A 25 2.59 6.96 9.41
C ARG A 25 3.27 5.65 9.82
N MET A 26 3.22 4.66 8.95
CA MET A 26 3.80 3.34 9.17
C MET A 26 4.40 2.80 7.89
N ASP A 27 5.37 1.90 8.03
CA ASP A 27 5.93 1.16 6.92
C ASP A 27 4.89 0.21 6.31
N ILE A 28 5.09 -0.13 5.04
CA ILE A 28 4.14 -0.96 4.31
C ILE A 28 4.00 -2.37 4.89
N LYS A 29 5.04 -2.91 5.52
CA LYS A 29 5.00 -4.25 6.13
C LYS A 29 4.09 -4.25 7.36
N SER A 30 4.23 -3.24 8.22
CA SER A 30 3.32 -3.03 9.36
C SER A 30 1.88 -2.82 8.90
N PHE A 31 1.66 -2.08 7.82
CA PHE A 31 0.34 -1.90 7.24
C PHE A 31 -0.25 -3.23 6.72
N LEU A 32 0.48 -3.99 5.92
CA LEU A 32 0.02 -5.25 5.33
C LEU A 32 -0.21 -6.37 6.36
N ASN A 33 0.33 -6.27 7.57
CA ASN A 33 0.04 -7.18 8.67
C ASN A 33 -1.37 -6.97 9.25
N GLY A 34 -1.90 -5.74 9.19
CA GLY A 34 -3.21 -5.38 9.75
C GLY A 34 -4.31 -5.15 8.73
N TYR A 35 -3.96 -5.04 7.44
CA TYR A 35 -4.89 -4.72 6.36
C TYR A 35 -4.71 -5.69 5.19
N GLN A 36 -5.82 -6.29 4.75
CA GLN A 36 -5.85 -7.12 3.55
C GLN A 36 -6.25 -6.26 2.35
N ILE A 37 -5.37 -6.17 1.35
CA ILE A 37 -5.66 -5.58 0.05
C ILE A 37 -5.93 -6.70 -0.94
N GLU A 38 -7.10 -6.63 -1.56
CA GLU A 38 -7.49 -7.47 -2.70
C GLU A 38 -6.61 -7.18 -3.92
N SER A 39 -6.23 -8.22 -4.67
CA SER A 39 -5.39 -8.05 -5.86
C SER A 39 -6.05 -7.26 -6.99
N THR A 40 -7.37 -7.11 -6.95
CA THR A 40 -8.16 -6.36 -7.93
C THR A 40 -8.52 -4.94 -7.45
N ALA A 41 -7.98 -4.49 -6.32
CA ALA A 41 -8.25 -3.16 -5.81
C ALA A 41 -7.71 -2.09 -6.77
N ILE A 42 -8.57 -1.12 -7.11
CA ILE A 42 -8.24 0.05 -7.91
C ILE A 42 -8.20 1.26 -6.97
N PHE A 43 -7.12 2.03 -7.04
CA PHE A 43 -6.93 3.26 -6.29
C PHE A 43 -7.15 4.45 -7.24
N VAL A 44 -8.00 5.41 -6.83
CA VAL A 44 -8.40 6.60 -7.61
C VAL A 44 -8.01 7.86 -6.86
#